data_AF-A0A426RDW9-F1
#
_entry.id   AF-A0A426RDW9-F1
#
_cell.length_a   1.000
_cell.length_b   1.000
_cell.length_c   1.000
_cell.angle_alpha   90.00
_cell.angle_beta   90.00
_cell.angle_gamma   90.00
#
_symmetry.space_group_name_H-M   'P 1'
#
loop_
_entity.id
_entity.type
_entity.pdbx_description
1 polymer ?
#
loop_
_entity_poly.entity_id
_entity_poly.type
_entity_poly.pdbx_seq_one_letter_code
_entity_poly.pdbx_strand_id
1 'polypeptide(L)' 'MIPQSFKDIIANVENAGLFQTIAMIVFILFFVIMIYVVMSRPKKYYKEEENAPLEKDDEEDKFTL' A
#
# COMPACT_ATOMS: atom_id res chain seq x y z
N MET A 1 26.72 -3.66 -22.75
CA MET A 1 26.41 -2.31 -23.26
C MET A 1 24.91 -2.12 -23.19
N ILE A 2 24.43 -1.09 -22.49
CA ILE A 2 23.02 -0.70 -22.60
C ILE A 2 22.80 -0.36 -24.08
N PRO A 3 21.77 -0.90 -24.75
CA PRO A 3 21.61 -0.67 -26.18
C PRO A 3 21.50 0.84 -26.43
N GLN A 4 22.28 1.34 -27.39
CA GLN A 4 22.40 2.77 -27.67
C GLN A 4 21.04 3.44 -27.89
N SER A 5 20.08 2.70 -28.45
CA SER A 5 18.68 3.10 -28.63
C SER A 5 17.99 3.54 -27.32
N PHE A 6 18.24 2.88 -26.19
CA PHE A 6 17.67 3.32 -24.90
C PHE A 6 18.31 4.61 -24.41
N LYS A 7 19.62 4.77 -24.65
CA LYS A 7 20.34 5.97 -24.26
C LYS A 7 19.88 7.17 -25.08
N ASP A 8 19.62 6.98 -26.37
CA ASP A 8 19.08 8.02 -27.25
C ASP A 8 17.63 8.36 -26.89
N ILE A 9 16.79 7.37 -26.54
CA ILE A 9 15.41 7.64 -26.08
C ILE A 9 15.42 8.47 -24.80
N ILE A 10 16.27 8.15 -23.81
CA ILE A 10 16.34 8.88 -22.54
C ILE A 10 16.96 10.28 -22.73
N ALA A 11 17.99 10.38 -23.57
CA ALA A 11 18.70 11.64 -23.80
C ALA A 11 17.94 12.62 -24.72
N ASN A 12 17.04 12.11 -25.57
CA ASN A 12 16.33 12.88 -26.58
C ASN A 12 14.81 12.97 -26.31
N VAL A 13 14.39 12.79 -25.05
CA VAL A 13 13.05 13.23 -24.65
C VAL A 13 13.07 14.75 -24.64
N GLU A 14 12.76 15.36 -25.77
CA GLU A 14 12.28 16.75 -25.82
C GLU A 14 11.16 16.84 -24.77
N ASN A 15 11.38 17.63 -23.72
CA ASN A 15 10.54 17.73 -22.52
C ASN A 15 10.80 16.72 -21.38
N ALA A 16 11.96 16.06 -21.30
CA ALA A 16 12.35 15.18 -20.19
C ALA A 16 12.08 15.81 -18.81
N GLY A 17 12.40 17.10 -18.66
CA GLY A 17 12.15 17.86 -17.43
C GLY A 17 10.67 18.01 -17.08
N LEU A 18 9.78 18.17 -18.07
CA LEU A 18 8.34 18.21 -17.84
C LEU A 18 7.80 16.85 -17.41
N PHE A 19 8.20 15.77 -18.09
CA PHE A 19 7.79 14.41 -17.69
C PHE A 19 8.29 14.05 -16.30
N GLN A 20 9.52 14.43 -15.95
CA GLN A 20 10.06 14.24 -14.60
C GLN A 20 9.24 15.02 -13.56
N THR A 21 8.87 16.26 -13.85
CA THR A 21 8.06 17.09 -12.95
C THR A 21 6.66 16.50 -12.74
N ILE A 22 6.01 16.04 -13.82
CA ILE A 22 4.71 15.37 -13.76
C ILE A 22 4.83 14.07 -12.95
N ALA A 23 5.86 13.26 -13.18
CA ALA A 23 6.08 12.02 -12.44
C ALA A 23 6.24 12.28 -10.93
N MET A 24 6.96 13.33 -10.54
CA MET A 24 7.07 13.75 -9.14
C MET A 24 5.71 14.12 -8.54
N ILE A 25 4.91 14.91 -9.25
CA ILE A 25 3.58 15.34 -8.78
C ILE A 25 2.66 14.13 -8.61
N VAL A 26 2.63 13.23 -9.61
CA VAL A 26 1.82 12.01 -9.57
C VAL A 26 2.24 11.11 -8.42
N PHE A 27 3.54 10.96 -8.16
CA PHE A 27 4.04 10.16 -7.04
C PHE A 27 3.59 10.70 -5.69
N ILE A 28 3.66 12.03 -5.49
CA ILE A 28 3.19 12.68 -4.27
C ILE A 28 1.67 12.52 -4.12
N LEU A 29 0.90 12.76 -5.20
CA LEU A 29 -0.56 12.59 -5.18
C LEU A 29 -0.97 11.15 -4.87
N PHE A 30 -0.27 10.16 -5.43
CA PHE A 30 -0.51 8.76 -5.13
C PHE A 30 -0.34 8.48 -3.63
N PHE A 31 0.71 9.01 -3.01
CA PHE A 31 0.93 8.87 -1.57
C PHE A 31 -0.17 9.54 -0.74
N VAL A 32 -0.58 10.75 -1.10
CA VAL A 32 -1.67 11.46 -0.40
C VAL A 32 -2.98 10.69 -0.51
N ILE A 33 -3.30 10.18 -1.70
CA ILE A 33 -4.50 9.36 -1.92
C ILE A 33 -4.42 8.06 -1.12
N MET A 34 -3.26 7.39 -1.09
CA MET A 34 -3.08 6.15 -0.32
C MET A 34 -3.29 6.40 1.18
N ILE A 35 -2.67 7.44 1.73
CA ILE A 35 -2.86 7.83 3.13
C ILE A 35 -4.33 8.17 3.39
N TYR A 36 -4.97 8.94 2.50
CA TYR A 36 -6.38 9.25 2.62
C TYR A 36 -7.24 7.99 2.61
N VAL A 37 -7.00 7.04 1.70
CA VAL A 37 -7.71 5.77 1.64
C VAL A 37 -7.50 4.99 2.93
N VAL A 38 -6.26 4.85 3.41
CA VAL A 38 -5.94 4.12 4.65
C VAL A 38 -6.60 4.76 5.87
N MET A 39 -6.59 6.09 5.99
CA MET A 39 -7.27 6.80 7.08
C MET A 39 -8.79 6.74 6.96
N SER A 40 -9.31 6.79 5.74
CA SER A 40 -10.75 6.72 5.44
C SER A 40 -11.31 5.32 5.64
N ARG A 41 -10.45 4.28 5.71
CA ARG A 41 -10.85 2.95 6.17
C ARG A 41 -11.15 3.09 7.67
N PRO A 42 -12.43 3.17 8.05
CA PRO A 42 -12.76 3.35 9.45
C PRO A 42 -12.36 2.06 10.17
N LYS A 43 -11.90 2.18 11.41
CA LYS A 43 -11.68 1.07 12.37
C LYS A 43 -12.95 0.24 12.67
N LYS A 44 -14.00 0.37 11.85
CA LYS A 44 -15.32 -0.26 12.02
C LYS A 44 -15.32 -1.76 11.68
N TYR A 45 -14.25 -2.29 11.09
CA TYR A 45 -14.08 -3.74 10.94
C TYR A 45 -13.76 -4.47 12.25
N TYR A 46 -13.34 -3.74 13.30
CA TYR A 46 -13.06 -4.34 14.60
C TYR A 46 -14.18 -4.15 15.61
N LYS A 47 -15.32 -3.54 15.25
CA LYS A 47 -16.43 -3.45 16.22
C LYS A 47 -17.08 -4.80 16.52
N GLU A 48 -17.02 -5.73 15.58
CA GLU A 48 -17.47 -7.11 15.79
C GLU A 48 -16.40 -7.94 16.49
N GLU A 49 -15.10 -7.74 16.17
CA GLU A 49 -13.95 -8.42 16.80
C GLU A 49 -13.64 -7.92 18.23
N GLU A 50 -13.85 -6.64 18.54
CA GLU A 50 -13.71 -6.08 19.89
C GLU A 50 -14.83 -6.54 20.84
N ASN A 51 -15.98 -6.95 20.28
CA ASN A 51 -17.09 -7.55 21.03
C ASN A 51 -17.20 -9.06 20.80
N ALA A 52 -16.25 -9.67 20.10
CA ALA A 52 -16.17 -11.11 20.03
C ALA A 52 -15.92 -11.57 21.47
N PRO A 53 -16.77 -12.46 22.02
CA PRO A 53 -16.46 -13.05 23.32
C PRO A 53 -15.06 -13.64 23.21
N LEU A 54 -14.16 -13.28 24.15
CA LEU A 54 -12.86 -13.92 24.29
C LEU A 54 -13.08 -15.42 24.10
N GLU A 55 -12.43 -16.01 23.09
CA GLU A 55 -12.39 -17.47 22.96
C GLU A 55 -12.07 -17.98 24.35
N LYS A 56 -13.04 -18.64 24.98
CA LYS A 56 -12.77 -19.27 26.26
C LYS A 56 -11.67 -20.26 25.93
N ASP A 57 -10.60 -20.23 26.71
CA ASP A 57 -9.66 -21.34 26.73
C ASP A 57 -10.50 -22.58 27.02
N ASP A 58 -10.88 -23.30 25.96
CA ASP A 58 -11.44 -24.64 26.04
C ASP A 58 -10.29 -25.57 26.48
N GLU A 59 -9.80 -25.37 27.71
CA GLU A 59 -9.08 -26.38 28.48
C GLU A 59 -10.10 -27.37 29.08
N GLU A 60 -10.91 -27.98 28.22
CA GLU A 60 -11.54 -29.29 28.51
C GLU A 60 -10.79 -30.43 27.81
N ASP A 61 -9.48 -30.23 27.58
CA ASP A 61 -8.55 -31.32 27.30
C ASP A 61 -8.11 -31.98 28.62
N LYS A 62 -9.05 -32.63 29.30
CA LYS A 62 -8.73 -33.57 30.40
C LYS A 62 -9.00 -34.99 29.96
N PHE A 63 -8.08 -35.49 29.14
CA PHE A 63 -7.71 -36.90 29.04
C PHE A 63 -7.50 -37.46 30.47
N THR A 64 -8.41 -38.31 30.98
CA THR A 64 -8.07 -39.33 31.99
C THR A 64 -9.04 -40.52 31.89
N LEU A 65 -8.42 -41.70 31.78
CA LEU A 65 -8.94 -43.08 31.79
C LEU A 65 -9.93 -43.38 32.92
#